data_AF-A0A949J3H3-F1
#
_entry.id   AF-A0A949J3H3-F1
#
_cell.length_a   1.000
_cell.length_b   1.000
_cell.length_c   1.000
_cell.angle_alpha   90.00
_cell.angle_beta   90.00
_cell.angle_gamma   90.00
#
_symmetry.space_group_name_H-M   'P 1'
#
loop_
_entity.id
_entity.type
_entity.pdbx_description
1 polymer ?
#
loop_
_entity_poly.entity_id
_entity_poly.type
_entity_poly.pdbx_seq_one_letter_code
_entity_poly.pdbx_strand_id
1 'polypeptide(L)'
;GALFISNQVYEWTHLATRWYTNSYGSVFYITTGIHGLHVFLGLVAMLFLLFRMRGTEGDPGELSTFQGVSYYWHFVDVVWIGLYSSLFLLK
;
A
#
# COMPACT_ATOMS: atom_id res chain seq x y z
N GLY A 1 7.16 2.28 -0.03
CA GLY A 1 5.93 3.01 0.32
C GLY A 1 5.75 4.28 -0.49
N ALA A 2 6.42 5.39 -0.15
CA ALA A 2 6.20 6.67 -0.83
C ALA A 2 6.48 6.65 -2.35
N LEU A 3 7.57 5.97 -2.77
CA LEU A 3 7.86 5.76 -4.20
C LEU A 3 6.80 4.92 -4.91
N PHE A 4 6.23 3.94 -4.21
CA PHE A 4 5.14 3.11 -4.74
C PHE A 4 3.89 3.95 -5.03
N ILE A 5 3.47 4.77 -4.07
CA ILE A 5 2.33 5.68 -4.25
C ILE A 5 2.60 6.67 -5.39
N SER A 6 3.83 7.19 -5.48
CA SER A 6 4.21 8.11 -6.57
C SER A 6 4.11 7.42 -7.94
N ASN A 7 4.60 6.18 -8.05
CA ASN A 7 4.45 5.38 -9.27
C ASN A 7 2.98 5.11 -9.60
N GLN A 8 2.16 4.80 -8.59
CA GLN A 8 0.73 4.53 -8.77
C GLN A 8 -0.02 5.75 -9.34
N VAL A 9 0.28 6.95 -8.84
CA VAL A 9 -0.29 8.20 -9.36
C VAL A 9 0.20 8.49 -10.78
N TYR A 10 1.47 8.21 -11.06
CA TYR A 10 2.03 8.35 -12.41
C TYR A 10 1.32 7.41 -13.40
N GLU A 11 1.11 6.14 -13.04
CA GLU A 11 0.39 5.19 -13.87
C GLU A 11 -1.05 5.64 -14.16
N TRP A 12 -1.80 6.06 -13.13
CA TRP A 12 -3.18 6.54 -13.30
C TRP A 12 -3.31 7.78 -14.20
N THR A 13 -2.28 8.62 -14.26
CA THR A 13 -2.27 9.82 -15.10
C THR A 13 -1.86 9.53 -16.56
N HIS A 14 -1.10 8.47 -16.79
CA HIS A 14 -0.57 8.11 -18.12
C HIS A 14 -1.35 6.97 -18.79
N LEU A 15 -2.25 6.28 -18.09
CA LEU A 15 -3.11 5.26 -18.68
C LEU A 15 -4.22 5.88 -19.54
N ALA A 16 -4.31 5.42 -20.80
CA ALA A 16 -5.39 5.79 -21.71
C ALA A 16 -6.76 5.23 -21.28
N THR A 17 -6.76 4.09 -20.57
CA THR A 17 -7.95 3.44 -20.02
C THR A 17 -8.38 4.14 -18.74
N ARG A 18 -9.62 4.65 -18.70
CA ARG A 18 -10.22 5.26 -17.50
C ARG A 18 -11.05 4.21 -16.75
N TRP A 19 -11.41 4.51 -15.51
CA TRP A 19 -12.23 3.63 -14.68
C TRP A 19 -13.60 3.28 -15.30
N TYR A 20 -14.14 4.11 -16.20
CA TYR A 20 -15.44 3.90 -16.86
C TYR A 20 -15.33 3.38 -18.31
N THR A 21 -14.13 3.17 -18.85
CA THR A 21 -14.01 2.80 -20.28
C THR A 21 -14.36 1.34 -20.57
N ASN A 22 -14.14 0.43 -19.63
CA ASN A 22 -14.50 -0.98 -19.74
C ASN A 22 -14.52 -1.65 -18.35
N SER A 23 -15.10 -2.85 -18.26
CA SER A 23 -15.19 -3.61 -17.00
C SER A 23 -13.82 -3.91 -16.39
N TYR A 24 -12.81 -4.20 -17.23
CA TYR A 24 -11.43 -4.42 -16.79
C TYR A 24 -10.84 -3.18 -16.12
N GLY A 25 -11.02 -2.00 -16.71
CA GLY A 25 -10.57 -0.73 -16.14
C GLY A 25 -11.24 -0.45 -14.80
N SER A 26 -12.54 -0.68 -14.67
CA SER A 26 -13.25 -0.52 -13.39
C SER A 26 -12.65 -1.39 -12.28
N VAL A 27 -12.45 -2.70 -12.55
CA VAL A 27 -11.82 -3.62 -11.59
C VAL A 27 -10.38 -3.20 -11.29
N PHE A 28 -9.59 -2.86 -12.31
CA PHE A 28 -8.21 -2.40 -12.15
C PHE A 28 -8.13 -1.19 -11.21
N TYR A 29 -8.91 -0.14 -11.42
CA TYR A 29 -8.86 1.07 -10.60
C TYR A 29 -9.37 0.84 -9.18
N ILE A 30 -10.43 0.04 -8.98
CA ILE A 30 -10.95 -0.26 -7.64
C ILE A 30 -9.92 -1.08 -6.85
N THR A 31 -9.42 -2.16 -7.44
CA THR A 31 -8.51 -3.08 -6.75
C THR A 31 -7.16 -2.43 -6.47
N THR A 32 -6.58 -1.71 -7.43
CA THR A 32 -5.33 -0.96 -7.21
C THR A 32 -5.52 0.25 -6.29
N GLY A 33 -6.69 0.91 -6.32
CA GLY A 33 -7.00 2.05 -5.47
C GLY A 33 -7.17 1.69 -4.00
N ILE A 34 -7.91 0.63 -3.69
CA ILE A 34 -8.05 0.13 -2.32
C ILE A 34 -6.68 -0.32 -1.79
N HIS A 35 -5.90 -1.01 -2.62
CA HIS A 35 -4.55 -1.42 -2.24
C HIS A 35 -3.63 -0.21 -1.97
N GLY A 36 -3.64 0.80 -2.84
CA GLY A 36 -2.90 2.05 -2.64
C GLY A 36 -3.29 2.78 -1.35
N LEU A 37 -4.57 2.75 -0.98
CA LEU A 37 -5.04 3.28 0.30
C LEU A 37 -4.46 2.52 1.50
N HIS A 38 -4.35 1.18 1.43
CA HIS A 38 -3.71 0.39 2.48
C HIS A 38 -2.21 0.70 2.60
N VAL A 39 -1.50 0.85 1.47
CA VAL A 39 -0.08 1.26 1.47
C VAL A 39 0.08 2.64 2.12
N PHE A 40 -0.82 3.59 1.84
CA PHE A 40 -0.79 4.92 2.45
C PHE A 40 -1.01 4.87 3.97
N LEU A 41 -2.03 4.15 4.43
CA LEU A 41 -2.29 3.99 5.86
C LEU A 41 -1.13 3.30 6.59
N GLY A 42 -0.54 2.27 5.97
CA GLY A 42 0.67 1.63 6.48
C GLY A 42 1.83 2.60 6.61
N LEU A 43 2.00 3.51 5.63
CA LEU A 43 3.08 4.48 5.64
C LEU A 43 2.91 5.49 6.78
N VAL A 44 1.67 5.95 6.99
CA VAL A 44 1.31 6.85 8.09
C VAL A 44 1.54 6.17 9.45
N ALA A 45 1.13 4.91 9.61
CA ALA A 45 1.35 4.15 10.83
C ALA A 45 2.85 3.95 11.13
N MET A 46 3.64 3.65 10.09
CA MET A 46 5.09 3.46 10.22
C MET A 46 5.83 4.76 10.53
N LEU A 47 5.40 5.88 9.94
CA LEU A 47 5.90 7.22 10.30
C LEU A 47 5.57 7.57 11.76
N PHE A 48 4.32 7.35 12.20
CA PHE A 48 3.91 7.58 13.58
C PHE A 48 4.75 6.76 14.56
N LEU A 49 4.96 5.48 14.27
CA LEU A 49 5.80 4.59 15.07
C LEU A 49 7.25 5.09 15.13
N LEU A 50 7.81 5.55 14.01
CA LEU A 50 9.17 6.08 13.93
C LEU A 50 9.35 7.36 14.74
N PHE A 51 8.35 8.25 14.77
CA PHE A 51 8.36 9.43 15.64
C PHE A 51 8.23 9.05 17.12
N ARG A 52 7.39 8.07 17.44
CA ARG A 52 7.17 7.61 18.81
C ARG A 52 8.43 6.96 19.41
N MET A 53 9.09 6.08 18.66
CA MET A 53 10.30 5.37 19.09
C MET A 53 11.52 6.29 19.32
N ARG A 54 11.50 7.53 18.79
CA ARG A 54 12.57 8.51 19.03
C ARG A 54 12.51 9.19 20.41
N GLY A 55 11.37 9.10 21.12
CA GLY A 55 11.13 9.85 22.36
C GLY A 55 11.16 9.04 23.65
N THR A 56 10.99 7.71 23.60
CA THR A 56 10.87 6.88 24.80
C THR A 56 11.58 5.54 24.59
N GLU A 57 12.76 5.37 25.18
CA GLU A 57 13.42 4.07 25.22
C GLU A 57 12.73 3.19 26.29
N GLY A 58 12.07 2.10 25.88
CA GLY A 58 11.80 0.97 26.80
C GLY A 58 10.37 0.70 27.25
N ASP A 59 9.33 1.08 26.51
CA ASP A 59 7.95 0.59 26.77
C ASP A 59 7.74 -0.81 26.13
N PRO A 60 7.44 -1.87 26.90
CA PRO A 60 7.14 -3.20 26.37
C PRO A 60 6.00 -3.23 25.34
N GLY A 61 5.08 -2.26 25.39
CA GLY A 61 4.00 -2.09 24.40
C GLY A 61 4.46 -1.58 23.03
N GLU A 62 5.66 -1.02 22.93
CA GLU A 62 6.19 -0.53 21.65
C GLU A 62 6.70 -1.66 20.76
N LEU A 63 7.24 -2.73 21.35
CA LEU A 63 7.68 -3.89 20.59
C LEU A 63 6.49 -4.61 19.93
N SER A 64 5.37 -4.76 20.65
CA SER A 64 4.15 -5.37 20.10
C SER A 64 3.51 -4.49 19.04
N THR A 65 3.48 -3.17 19.24
CA THR A 65 3.00 -2.21 18.24
C THR A 65 3.87 -2.24 16.98
N PHE A 66 5.19 -2.30 17.14
CA PHE A 66 6.14 -2.44 16.02
C PHE A 66 5.93 -3.73 15.25
N GLN A 67 5.80 -4.86 15.94
CA GLN A 67 5.51 -6.14 15.31
C GLN A 67 4.19 -6.10 14.53
N GLY A 68 3.15 -5.50 15.11
CA GLY A 68 1.85 -5.32 14.44
C GLY A 68 1.96 -4.52 13.14
N VAL A 69 2.66 -3.38 13.16
CA VAL A 69 2.89 -2.56 11.97
C VAL A 69 3.76 -3.30 10.94
N SER A 70 4.77 -4.05 11.39
CA SER A 70 5.60 -4.88 10.50
C SER A 70 4.80 -5.97 9.80
N TYR A 71 3.92 -6.68 10.52
CA TYR A 71 3.04 -7.68 9.92
C TYR A 71 2.06 -7.06 8.94
N TYR A 72 1.49 -5.89 9.27
CA TYR A 72 0.63 -5.15 8.34
C TYR A 72 1.38 -4.79 7.05
N TRP A 73 2.62 -4.33 7.16
CA TRP A 73 3.43 -3.98 5.99
C TRP A 73 3.68 -5.19 5.07
N HIS A 74 4.07 -6.34 5.64
CA HIS A 74 4.26 -7.56 4.86
C HIS A 74 2.97 -8.08 4.24
N PHE A 75 1.84 -7.96 4.93
CA PHE A 75 0.53 -8.32 4.38
C PHE A 75 0.23 -7.49 3.11
N VAL A 76 0.46 -6.18 3.16
CA VAL A 76 0.27 -5.30 2.01
C VAL A 76 1.19 -5.72 0.86
N ASP A 77 2.48 -5.99 1.10
CA ASP A 77 3.41 -6.44 0.05
C ASP A 77 2.96 -7.75 -0.62
N VAL A 78 2.48 -8.74 0.15
CA VAL A 78 2.01 -10.02 -0.40
C VAL A 78 0.77 -9.82 -1.28
N VAL A 79 -0.18 -8.98 -0.83
CA VAL A 79 -1.36 -8.65 -1.64
C VAL A 79 -0.95 -7.98 -2.95
N TRP A 80 0.06 -7.10 -2.92
CA TRP A 80 0.54 -6.45 -4.14
C TRP A 80 1.10 -7.46 -5.15
N ILE A 81 1.89 -8.44 -4.72
CA ILE A 81 2.44 -9.47 -5.62
C ILE A 81 1.31 -10.23 -6.33
N GLY A 82 0.24 -10.59 -5.61
CA GLY A 82 -0.93 -11.24 -6.18
C GLY A 82 -1.65 -10.35 -7.19
N LEU A 83 -1.87 -9.08 -6.85
CA LEU A 83 -2.53 -8.10 -7.73
C LEU A 83 -1.71 -7.79 -8.98
N TYR A 84 -0.40 -7.60 -8.83
CA TYR A 84 0.49 -7.35 -9.95
C TYR A 84 0.49 -8.53 -10.92
N SER A 85 0.54 -9.75 -10.38
CA SER A 85 0.49 -10.96 -11.19
C SER A 85 -0.84 -11.11 -11.94
N SER A 86 -1.98 -10.87 -11.28
CA SER A 86 -3.28 -11.00 -11.92
C SER A 86 -3.54 -9.91 -12.97
N LEU A 87 -3.18 -8.65 -12.68
CA LEU A 87 -3.49 -7.52 -13.54
C LEU A 87 -2.49 -7.36 -14.69
N PHE A 88 -1.19 -7.52 -14.43
CA PHE A 88 -0.14 -7.23 -15.42
C PHE A 88 0.39 -8.47 -16.13
N LEU A 89 0.52 -9.62 -15.44
CA LEU A 89 1.08 -10.85 -16.04
C LEU A 89 0.00 -11.73 -16.67
N LEU A 90 -1.14 -11.90 -16.02
CA LEU A 90 -2.16 -12.88 -16.42
C LEU A 90 -3.28 -12.33 -17.30
N LYS A 91 -3.36 -11.00 -17.49
CA LYS A 91 -4.35 -10.25 -18.30
C LYS A 91 -5.74 -10.88 -18.44
#